data_AF-K7YRV7-F1
#
_entry.id   AF-K7YRV7-F1
#
_cell.length_a   1.000
_cell.length_b   1.000
_cell.length_c   1.000
_cell.angle_alpha   90.00
_cell.angle_beta   90.00
_cell.angle_gamma   90.00
#
_symmetry.space_group_name_H-M   'P 1'
#
loop_
_entity.id
_entity.type
_entity.pdbx_description
1 polymer ?
#
loop_
_entity_poly.entity_id
_entity_poly.type
_entity_poly.pdbx_seq_one_letter_code
_entity_poly.pdbx_strand_id
1 'polypeptide(L)'
;MFKVLPLLALTMALALSPDAFSQEAAKSQNFSWLQFNLYKGFDNKNPFDQQDDTYIEMEFGGRSGFLDFYGFFDVFDIFDSKDSDFHDSDNLFLKTFPRFSINHIVQKDLS
;
A
#
# COMPACT_ATOMS: atom_id res chain seq x y z
N MET A 1 43.38 -7.66 10.07
CA MET A 1 42.22 -7.84 10.95
C MET A 1 41.05 -7.08 10.35
N PHE A 2 40.19 -7.76 9.59
CA PHE A 2 38.99 -7.15 9.01
C PHE A 2 37.85 -7.24 10.03
N LYS A 3 37.32 -6.08 10.44
CA LYS A 3 36.16 -5.99 11.33
C LYS A 3 34.91 -6.34 10.53
N VAL A 4 34.21 -7.39 10.98
CA VAL A 4 32.92 -7.82 10.45
C VAL A 4 31.85 -6.85 10.99
N LEU A 5 31.07 -6.23 10.11
CA LEU A 5 29.94 -5.38 10.46
C LEU A 5 28.71 -6.28 10.63
N PRO A 6 27.98 -6.25 11.77
CA PRO A 6 26.80 -7.10 11.90
C PRO A 6 25.64 -6.44 11.14
N LEU A 7 25.10 -7.17 10.17
CA LEU A 7 23.87 -6.85 9.46
C LEU A 7 22.70 -7.05 10.44
N LEU A 8 22.11 -5.96 10.93
CA LEU A 8 20.93 -6.00 11.78
C LEU A 8 19.69 -6.16 10.87
N ALA A 9 19.20 -7.39 10.70
CA ALA A 9 17.95 -7.66 10.02
C ALA A 9 16.78 -7.28 10.94
N LEU A 10 16.04 -6.23 10.57
CA LEU A 10 14.81 -5.83 11.27
C LEU A 10 13.65 -6.68 10.73
N THR A 11 13.34 -7.78 11.38
CA THR A 11 12.13 -8.58 11.11
C THR A 11 10.94 -7.98 11.84
N MET A 12 10.09 -7.24 11.13
CA MET A 12 8.78 -6.82 11.65
C MET A 12 7.76 -7.94 11.38
N ALA A 13 7.62 -8.87 12.34
CA ALA A 13 6.54 -9.86 12.30
C ALA A 13 5.25 -9.23 12.83
N LEU A 14 4.32 -8.88 11.94
CA LEU A 14 2.94 -8.57 12.31
C LEU A 14 2.22 -9.86 12.71
N ALA A 15 1.98 -10.04 14.00
CA ALA A 15 1.10 -11.08 14.51
C ALA A 15 -0.36 -10.67 14.24
N LEU A 16 -1.07 -11.44 13.40
CA LEU A 16 -2.53 -11.36 13.26
C LEU A 16 -3.11 -12.73 13.61
N SER A 17 -3.82 -12.80 14.72
CA SER A 17 -4.74 -13.89 15.05
C SER A 17 -6.15 -13.34 15.16
N PRO A 18 -7.12 -13.95 14.45
CA PRO A 18 -8.45 -14.10 15.02
C PRO A 18 -9.03 -15.50 14.78
N ASP A 19 -9.32 -16.15 15.92
CA ASP A 19 -10.40 -17.11 16.20
C ASP A 19 -10.84 -18.13 15.15
N ALA A 20 -10.66 -19.39 15.54
CA ALA A 20 -11.28 -20.56 14.95
C ALA A 20 -12.78 -20.66 15.34
N PHE A 21 -13.57 -21.21 14.41
CA PHE A 21 -14.94 -21.74 14.55
C PHE A 21 -16.12 -20.73 14.54
N SER A 22 -16.72 -20.51 13.36
CA SER A 22 -18.05 -21.06 13.00
C SER A 22 -18.55 -20.58 11.63
N GLN A 23 -19.13 -21.52 10.87
CA GLN A 23 -20.01 -21.39 9.70
C GLN A 23 -19.46 -20.78 8.39
N GLU A 24 -19.08 -21.71 7.52
CA GLU A 24 -19.34 -21.83 6.07
C GLU A 24 -20.31 -20.81 5.41
N ALA A 25 -19.96 -19.53 5.43
CA ALA A 25 -20.50 -18.50 4.55
C ALA A 25 -19.35 -17.55 4.16
N ALA A 26 -18.85 -17.70 2.94
CA ALA A 26 -17.73 -16.97 2.35
C ALA A 26 -16.40 -17.09 3.15
N LYS A 27 -15.52 -18.02 2.76
CA LYS A 27 -14.10 -18.02 3.16
C LYS A 27 -13.38 -16.79 2.56
N SER A 28 -13.70 -15.60 3.03
CA SER A 28 -12.82 -14.44 2.95
C SER A 28 -12.13 -14.32 4.31
N GLN A 29 -10.89 -14.75 4.39
CA GLN A 29 -10.09 -14.48 5.58
C GLN A 29 -9.90 -12.97 5.68
N ASN A 30 -10.19 -12.40 6.84
CA ASN A 30 -9.92 -10.99 7.09
C ASN A 30 -8.40 -10.80 7.18
N PHE A 31 -7.88 -9.78 6.52
CA PHE A 31 -6.47 -9.44 6.58
C PHE A 31 -6.28 -7.94 6.43
N SER A 32 -5.14 -7.45 6.89
CA SER A 32 -4.70 -6.08 6.63
C SER A 32 -3.18 -6.07 6.55
N TRP A 33 -2.64 -5.10 5.82
CA TRP A 33 -1.22 -4.90 5.65
C TRP A 33 -0.91 -3.42 5.39
N LEU A 34 0.33 -3.04 5.69
CA LEU A 34 0.88 -1.71 5.50
C LEU A 34 2.34 -1.86 5.07
N GLN A 35 2.74 -1.13 4.03
CA GLN A 35 4.09 -1.13 3.49
C GLN A 35 4.53 0.30 3.16
N PHE A 36 5.82 0.58 3.38
CA PHE A 36 6.44 1.82 2.96
C PHE A 36 7.50 1.52 1.91
N ASN A 37 7.46 2.25 0.81
CA ASN A 37 8.37 2.14 -0.31
C ASN A 37 9.04 3.50 -0.56
N LEU A 38 10.31 3.48 -0.98
CA LEU A 38 11.00 4.66 -1.49
C LEU A 38 11.24 4.44 -2.98
N TYR A 39 10.74 5.35 -3.81
CA TYR A 39 10.82 5.25 -5.25
C TYR A 39 11.62 6.42 -5.84
N LYS A 40 12.22 6.14 -7.00
CA LYS A 40 12.73 7.14 -7.92
C LYS A 40 12.11 6.88 -9.29
N GLY A 41 11.28 7.82 -9.75
CA GLY A 41 10.74 7.84 -11.11
C GLY A 41 11.75 8.43 -12.09
N PHE A 42 11.71 7.91 -13.32
CA PHE A 42 12.44 8.42 -14.47
C PHE A 42 11.54 8.37 -15.70
N ASP A 43 11.41 9.49 -16.42
CA ASP A 43 10.62 9.62 -17.65
C ASP A 43 9.17 9.12 -17.52
N ASN A 44 8.56 9.24 -16.33
CA ASN A 44 7.22 8.72 -16.08
C ASN A 44 6.20 9.34 -17.04
N LYS A 45 5.48 8.50 -17.79
CA LYS A 45 4.45 8.94 -18.75
C LYS A 45 3.09 9.13 -18.07
N ASN A 46 3.07 9.97 -17.03
CA ASN A 46 1.82 10.38 -16.40
C ASN A 46 1.18 11.53 -17.20
N PRO A 47 -0.13 11.78 -17.04
CA PRO A 47 -0.84 12.79 -17.82
C PRO A 47 -0.57 14.24 -17.35
N PHE A 48 0.31 14.44 -16.38
CA PHE A 48 0.55 15.73 -15.72
C PHE A 48 1.98 16.26 -15.96
N ASP A 49 2.72 15.64 -16.88
CA ASP A 49 4.11 15.99 -17.23
C ASP A 49 5.09 15.98 -16.05
N GLN A 50 4.76 15.26 -14.97
CA GLN A 50 5.62 15.08 -13.79
C GLN A 50 6.37 13.77 -13.90
N GLN A 51 7.57 13.79 -14.48
CA GLN A 51 8.23 12.59 -14.98
C GLN A 51 9.31 12.06 -14.03
N ASP A 52 10.04 12.97 -13.37
CA ASP A 52 11.26 12.66 -12.64
C ASP A 52 11.16 13.11 -11.18
N ASP A 53 10.94 12.18 -10.26
CA ASP A 53 10.87 12.54 -8.84
C ASP A 53 11.26 11.39 -7.90
N THR A 54 11.66 11.75 -6.68
CA THR A 54 11.93 10.84 -5.57
C THR A 54 10.83 10.98 -4.53
N TYR A 55 10.12 9.90 -4.24
CA TYR A 55 8.94 9.95 -3.40
C TYR A 55 8.87 8.74 -2.46
N ILE A 56 8.22 8.93 -1.32
CA ILE A 56 7.83 7.82 -0.46
C ILE A 56 6.37 7.45 -0.76
N GLU A 57 6.11 6.17 -0.89
CA GLU A 57 4.76 5.63 -1.05
C GLU A 57 4.42 4.80 0.19
N MET A 58 3.26 5.09 0.78
CA MET A 58 2.64 4.24 1.79
C MET A 58 1.54 3.43 1.13
N GLU A 59 1.78 2.14 0.90
CA GLU A 59 0.78 1.22 0.40
C GLU A 59 0.07 0.52 1.55
N PHE A 60 -1.25 0.37 1.43
CA PHE A 60 -2.05 -0.28 2.44
C PHE A 60 -3.20 -1.05 1.80
N GLY A 61 -3.59 -2.12 2.45
CA GLY A 61 -4.70 -2.91 1.97
C GLY A 61 -5.21 -3.89 2.99
N GLY A 62 -6.33 -4.51 2.66
CA GLY A 62 -6.97 -5.47 3.50
C GLY A 62 -8.31 -5.94 2.98
N ARG A 63 -8.87 -6.90 3.68
CA ARG A 63 -10.23 -7.36 3.49
C ARG A 63 -10.87 -7.56 4.85
N SER A 64 -12.10 -7.11 4.99
CA SER A 64 -12.96 -7.37 6.14
C SER A 64 -14.39 -7.57 5.68
N GLY A 65 -14.92 -8.79 5.83
CA GLY A 65 -16.28 -9.13 5.44
C GLY A 65 -16.60 -8.77 3.99
N PHE A 66 -17.55 -7.86 3.78
CA PHE A 66 -17.97 -7.42 2.45
C PHE A 66 -17.00 -6.44 1.76
N LEU A 67 -16.04 -5.86 2.48
CA LEU A 67 -15.15 -4.83 1.95
C LEU A 67 -13.74 -5.39 1.73
N ASP A 68 -13.23 -5.19 0.53
CA ASP A 68 -11.83 -5.36 0.17
C ASP A 68 -11.31 -3.98 -0.24
N PHE A 69 -10.14 -3.61 0.26
CA PHE A 69 -9.57 -2.30 0.04
C PHE A 69 -8.09 -2.44 -0.29
N TYR A 70 -7.65 -1.69 -1.28
CA TYR A 70 -6.24 -1.41 -1.56
C TYR A 70 -6.12 0.07 -1.86
N GLY A 71 -5.03 0.68 -1.43
CA GLY A 71 -4.73 2.05 -1.78
C GLY A 71 -3.28 2.37 -1.47
N PHE A 72 -2.85 3.51 -1.97
CA PHE A 72 -1.53 4.04 -1.71
C PHE A 72 -1.56 5.56 -1.65
N PHE A 73 -0.62 6.10 -0.89
CA PHE A 73 -0.43 7.53 -0.71
C PHE A 73 1.04 7.88 -0.95
N ASP A 74 1.28 8.79 -1.88
CA ASP A 74 2.60 9.27 -2.27
C ASP A 74 2.86 10.66 -1.70
N VAL A 75 4.07 10.85 -1.17
CA VAL A 75 4.63 12.17 -0.87
C VAL A 75 5.84 12.39 -1.78
N PHE A 76 5.64 13.26 -2.76
CA PHE A 76 6.61 13.69 -3.76
C PHE A 76 7.61 14.69 -3.19
N ASP A 77 8.73 14.84 -3.89
CA ASP A 77 9.85 15.71 -3.52
C ASP A 77 10.33 15.56 -2.06
N ILE A 78 10.49 14.32 -1.57
CA ILE A 78 10.83 14.08 -0.14
C ILE A 78 12.22 14.61 0.26
N PHE A 79 13.05 14.96 -0.71
CA PHE A 79 14.40 15.51 -0.51
C PHE A 79 14.52 17.00 -0.88
N ASP A 80 13.42 17.69 -1.18
CA ASP A 80 13.39 19.13 -1.50
C ASP A 80 14.34 19.47 -2.67
N SER A 81 14.26 18.66 -3.72
CA SER A 81 15.08 18.73 -4.92
C SER A 81 14.49 19.75 -5.89
N LYS A 82 15.29 20.76 -6.23
CA LYS A 82 14.92 21.76 -7.27
C LYS A 82 14.67 21.17 -8.66
N ASP A 83 15.20 19.98 -8.91
CA ASP A 83 15.01 19.25 -10.16
C ASP A 83 13.74 18.38 -10.13
N SER A 84 12.98 18.38 -9.02
CA SER A 84 11.68 17.70 -8.95
C SER A 84 10.62 18.52 -9.70
N ASP A 85 9.81 17.83 -10.49
CA ASP A 85 8.63 18.43 -11.12
C ASP A 85 7.55 18.85 -10.10
N PHE A 86 7.70 18.46 -8.83
CA PHE A 86 6.81 18.82 -7.72
C PHE A 86 7.38 19.91 -6.78
N HIS A 87 8.57 20.43 -7.05
CA HIS A 87 9.21 21.44 -6.20
C HIS A 87 8.34 22.71 -6.06
N ASP A 88 8.20 23.23 -4.84
CA ASP A 88 7.34 24.39 -4.50
C ASP A 88 5.86 24.24 -4.94
N SER A 89 5.37 23.00 -5.11
CA SER A 89 4.00 22.71 -5.55
C SER A 89 3.28 21.68 -4.67
N ASP A 90 2.02 21.36 -4.99
CA ASP A 90 1.27 20.31 -4.29
C ASP A 90 1.91 18.93 -4.57
N ASN A 91 2.43 18.28 -3.53
CA ASN A 91 3.27 17.07 -3.64
C ASN A 91 2.61 15.81 -3.08
N LEU A 92 1.28 15.77 -2.99
CA LEU A 92 0.52 14.65 -2.41
C LEU A 92 -0.37 13.98 -3.45
N PHE A 93 -0.30 12.65 -3.51
CA PHE A 93 -1.19 11.85 -4.35
C PHE A 93 -1.79 10.68 -3.56
N LEU A 94 -3.09 10.48 -3.70
CA LEU A 94 -3.82 9.38 -3.06
C LEU A 94 -4.63 8.64 -4.12
N LYS A 95 -4.47 7.32 -4.16
CA LYS A 95 -5.29 6.45 -4.99
C LYS A 95 -5.86 5.30 -4.16
N THR A 96 -7.15 5.07 -4.31
CA THR A 96 -7.89 4.04 -3.56
C THR A 96 -8.71 3.15 -4.47
N PHE A 97 -8.83 1.89 -4.12
CA PHE A 97 -9.54 0.85 -4.87
C PHE A 97 -10.45 0.04 -3.94
N PRO A 98 -11.52 0.63 -3.39
CA PRO A 98 -12.50 -0.11 -2.61
C PRO A 98 -13.28 -1.08 -3.51
N ARG A 99 -13.49 -2.31 -3.04
CA ARG A 99 -14.28 -3.34 -3.69
C ARG A 99 -15.28 -3.92 -2.70
N PHE A 100 -16.52 -4.07 -3.14
CA PHE A 100 -17.62 -4.56 -2.33
C PHE A 100 -18.06 -5.94 -2.84
N SER A 101 -18.07 -6.94 -1.95
CA SER A 101 -18.53 -8.29 -2.26
C SER A 101 -20.05 -8.33 -2.32
N ILE A 102 -20.60 -8.50 -3.53
CA ILE A 102 -22.04 -8.64 -3.72
C ILE A 102 -22.54 -9.91 -3.01
N ASN A 103 -21.84 -11.05 -3.13
CA ASN A 103 -22.22 -12.30 -2.44
C ASN A 103 -22.39 -12.11 -0.93
N HIS A 104 -21.49 -11.34 -0.31
CA HIS A 104 -21.56 -11.04 1.12
C HIS A 104 -22.70 -10.06 1.45
N ILE A 105 -23.00 -9.11 0.58
CA ILE A 105 -24.11 -8.16 0.78
C ILE A 105 -25.46 -8.87 0.64
N VAL A 106 -25.64 -9.68 -0.41
CA VAL A 106 -26.92 -10.34 -0.70
C VAL A 106 -27.07 -11.70 -0.04
N GLN A 107 -26.06 -12.15 0.72
CA GLN A 107 -26.04 -13.45 1.42
C GLN A 107 -26.36 -14.63 0.48
N LYS A 108 -25.88 -14.55 -0.76
CA LYS A 108 -26.14 -15.53 -1.81
C LYS A 108 -24.86 -15.80 -2.57
N ASP A 109 -24.61 -17.07 -2.89
CA ASP A 109 -23.54 -17.43 -3.79
C ASP A 109 -23.89 -17.07 -5.23
N LEU A 110 -23.03 -16.26 -5.86
CA LEU A 110 -23.16 -15.80 -7.25
C LEU A 110 -22.03 -16.35 -8.16
N SER A 111 -21.22 -17.30 -7.66
CA SER A 111 -20.17 -17.95 -8.46
C SER A 111 -20.70 -18.85 -9.56
#